data_AF-A0A6L9KB86-F1
#
_entry.id   AF-A0A6L9KB86-F1
#
_cell.length_a   1.000
_cell.length_b   1.000
_cell.length_c   1.000
_cell.angle_alpha   90.00
_cell.angle_beta   90.00
_cell.angle_gamma   90.00
#
_symmetry.space_group_name_H-M   'P 1'
#
loop_
_entity.id
_entity.type
_entity.pdbx_description
1 polymer ?
#
loop_
_entity_poly.entity_id
_entity_poly.type
_entity_poly.pdbx_seq_one_letter_code
_entity_poly.pdbx_strand_id
1 'polypeptide(L)'
;MSTDYYFNSGFSNYITFLGFSTGLFNVSKLYLASYLNIEEVNAYDYSETKLGCILRTGFEHKKFRFAIEYNLIPKTIVTDINQHSLGLTNNCFFDVSLGFYLGGGKWNKRAHYYINPKTNKQEIRVL
;
A
#
# COMPACT_ATOMS: atom_id res chain seq x y z
N MET A 1 0.12 11.00 1.91
CA MET A 1 0.25 10.75 3.37
C MET A 1 -0.08 9.28 3.65
N SER A 2 0.63 8.62 4.57
CA SER A 2 0.43 7.20 4.90
C SER A 2 0.39 7.02 6.42
N THR A 3 -0.49 6.15 6.91
CA THR A 3 -0.55 5.75 8.32
C THR A 3 -0.85 4.26 8.45
N ASP A 4 -0.23 3.60 9.41
CA ASP A 4 -0.39 2.17 9.68
C ASP A 4 -0.77 1.96 11.15
N TYR A 5 -1.85 1.22 11.39
CA TYR A 5 -2.30 0.77 12.71
C TYR A 5 -1.87 -0.68 12.96
N TYR A 6 -1.16 -0.92 14.05
CA TYR A 6 -0.66 -2.24 14.42
C TYR A 6 -1.51 -2.86 15.52
N PHE A 7 -2.07 -4.04 15.26
CA PHE A 7 -2.97 -4.73 16.21
C PHE A 7 -2.22 -5.33 17.40
N ASN A 8 -0.90 -5.53 17.28
CA ASN A 8 -0.09 -6.13 18.33
C ASN A 8 1.10 -5.23 18.65
N SER A 9 0.98 -4.41 19.69
CA SER A 9 2.02 -3.49 20.16
C SER A 9 2.99 -4.12 21.17
N GLY A 10 2.89 -5.44 21.40
CA GLY A 10 3.74 -6.19 22.32
C GLY A 10 5.07 -6.66 21.72
N PHE A 11 5.90 -7.28 22.56
CA PHE A 11 7.26 -7.79 22.28
C PHE A 11 7.33 -8.98 21.29
N SER A 12 6.37 -9.07 20.37
CA SER A 12 6.26 -10.15 19.39
C SER A 12 7.17 -9.91 18.20
N ASN A 13 7.73 -10.99 17.65
CA ASN A 13 8.46 -10.96 16.38
C ASN A 13 7.52 -11.01 15.17
N TYR A 14 6.21 -11.10 15.40
CA TYR A 14 5.17 -11.16 14.39
C TYR A 14 4.08 -10.14 14.73
N ILE A 15 3.85 -9.18 13.84
CA ILE A 15 2.93 -8.07 14.06
C ILE A 15 2.05 -7.92 12.82
N THR A 16 0.74 -7.92 12.98
CA THR A 16 -0.21 -7.61 11.91
C THR A 16 -0.58 -6.14 11.93
N PHE A 17 -0.82 -5.56 10.75
CA PHE A 17 -1.17 -4.16 10.61
C PHE A 17 -2.29 -3.94 9.59
N LEU A 18 -3.02 -2.84 9.77
CA LEU A 18 -3.95 -2.26 8.82
C LEU A 18 -3.52 -0.81 8.58
N GLY A 19 -3.21 -0.47 7.33
CA GLY A 19 -2.77 0.85 6.93
C GLY A 19 -3.69 1.49 5.90
N PHE A 20 -3.58 2.80 5.82
CA PHE A 20 -4.29 3.64 4.88
C PHE A 20 -3.36 4.73 4.35
N SER A 21 -3.39 4.93 3.04
CA SER A 21 -2.64 5.99 2.37
C SER A 21 -3.55 6.80 1.46
N THR A 22 -3.23 8.07 1.29
CA THR A 22 -3.87 8.95 0.30
C THR A 22 -2.79 9.72 -0.47
N GLY A 23 -3.02 9.96 -1.74
CA GLY A 23 -2.03 10.60 -2.61
C GLY A 23 -2.58 11.00 -3.97
N LEU A 24 -1.72 11.68 -4.73
CA LEU A 24 -1.93 11.98 -6.15
C LEU A 24 -1.37 10.82 -6.98
N PHE A 25 -2.18 10.30 -7.88
CA PHE A 25 -1.84 9.24 -8.81
C PHE A 25 -1.87 9.80 -10.22
N ASN A 26 -0.86 9.50 -11.02
CA ASN A 26 -0.87 9.82 -12.45
C ASN A 26 -1.44 8.62 -13.21
N VAL A 27 -2.50 8.87 -13.97
CA VAL A 27 -3.14 7.87 -14.82
C VAL A 27 -2.89 8.25 -16.27
N SER A 28 -2.21 7.39 -17.03
CA SER A 28 -2.00 7.57 -18.47
C SER A 28 -3.25 7.17 -19.25
N LYS A 29 -3.62 7.98 -20.24
CA LYS A 29 -4.66 7.66 -21.23
C LYS A 29 -3.98 7.18 -22.51
N LEU A 30 -4.30 5.97 -22.94
CA LEU A 30 -3.86 5.45 -24.24
C LEU A 30 -4.98 5.64 -25.27
N TYR A 31 -4.71 6.40 -26.34
CA TYR A 31 -5.56 6.47 -27.52
C TYR A 31 -5.20 5.33 -28.46
N LEU A 32 -6.14 4.40 -28.71
CA LEU A 32 -5.95 3.33 -29.69
C LEU A 32 -6.73 3.67 -30.96
N ALA A 33 -6.06 4.26 -31.94
CA ALA A 33 -6.63 4.47 -33.27
C ALA A 33 -6.59 3.14 -34.05
N SER A 34 -7.60 2.30 -33.90
CA SER A 34 -7.75 1.07 -34.68
C SER A 34 -8.82 1.25 -35.76
N TYR A 35 -8.51 2.06 -36.77
CA TYR A 35 -9.12 2.00 -38.09
C TYR A 35 -8.18 2.70 -39.07
N LEU A 36 -7.86 2.03 -40.18
CA LEU A 36 -6.99 2.47 -41.30
C LEU A 36 -5.51 2.03 -41.17
N ASN A 37 -5.03 1.35 -42.21
CA ASN A 37 -3.63 0.97 -42.42
C ASN A 37 -2.72 2.21 -42.54
N ILE A 38 -2.29 2.79 -41.42
CA ILE A 38 -1.32 3.88 -41.39
C ILE A 38 -0.24 3.53 -40.37
N GLU A 39 1.00 3.44 -40.83
CA GLU A 39 2.20 2.98 -40.11
C GLU A 39 2.69 3.90 -38.97
N GLU A 40 1.91 4.89 -38.53
CA GLU A 40 2.31 5.80 -37.45
C GLU A 40 1.17 5.99 -36.44
N VAL A 41 1.15 5.12 -35.44
CA VAL A 41 0.37 5.36 -34.21
C VAL A 41 1.12 6.43 -33.42
N ASN A 42 0.80 7.70 -33.68
CA ASN A 42 1.21 8.81 -32.82
C ASN A 42 0.42 8.72 -31.51
N ALA A 43 0.93 7.93 -30.56
CA ALA A 43 0.40 7.82 -29.22
C ALA A 43 0.66 9.13 -28.47
N TYR A 44 -0.35 10.00 -28.40
CA TYR A 44 -0.33 11.15 -27.51
C TYR A 44 -0.56 10.67 -26.07
N ASP A 45 0.52 10.63 -25.28
CA ASP A 45 0.46 10.27 -23.86
C ASP A 45 -0.13 11.45 -23.06
N TYR A 46 -1.41 11.37 -22.72
CA TYR A 46 -2.07 12.36 -21.87
C TYR A 46 -2.23 11.77 -20.46
N SER A 47 -1.45 12.26 -19.51
CA SER A 47 -1.56 11.86 -18.10
C SER A 47 -2.52 12.78 -17.34
N GLU A 48 -3.50 12.20 -16.65
CA GLU A 48 -4.38 12.91 -15.73
C GLU A 48 -3.97 12.60 -14.29
N THR A 49 -3.77 13.63 -13.47
CA THR A 49 -3.51 13.46 -12.04
C THR A 49 -4.83 13.35 -11.27
N LYS A 50 -4.97 12.30 -10.45
CA LYS A 50 -6.17 12.04 -9.64
C LYS A 50 -5.81 11.85 -8.17
N LEU A 51 -6.68 12.34 -7.29
CA LEU A 51 -6.61 12.02 -5.87
C LEU A 51 -7.16 10.61 -5.65
N GLY A 52 -6.37 9.76 -4.98
CA GLY A 52 -6.75 8.39 -4.65
C GLY A 52 -6.37 8.02 -3.23
N CYS A 53 -6.73 6.81 -2.85
CA CYS A 53 -6.31 6.21 -1.59
C CYS A 53 -5.94 4.74 -1.76
N ILE A 54 -5.24 4.21 -0.77
CA ILE A 54 -4.79 2.82 -0.71
C ILE A 54 -5.14 2.30 0.67
N LEU A 55 -5.84 1.18 0.71
CA LEU A 55 -5.97 0.38 1.92
C LEU A 55 -4.92 -0.71 1.87
N ARG A 56 -4.19 -0.93 2.96
CA ARG A 56 -3.19 -1.99 3.05
C ARG A 56 -3.38 -2.80 4.30
N THR A 57 -3.16 -4.09 4.23
CA THR A 57 -3.15 -4.97 5.39
C THR A 57 -2.05 -6.00 5.23
N GLY A 58 -1.46 -6.43 6.32
CA GLY A 58 -0.29 -7.29 6.22
C GLY A 58 0.25 -7.71 7.55
N PHE A 59 1.43 -8.30 7.48
CA PHE A 59 2.20 -8.66 8.65
C PHE A 59 3.66 -8.30 8.48
N GLU A 60 4.30 -8.11 9.61
CA GLU A 60 5.72 -7.91 9.73
C GLU A 60 6.30 -9.03 10.58
N HIS A 61 7.36 -9.63 10.06
CA HIS A 61 8.19 -10.58 10.79
C HIS A 61 9.60 -10.03 10.94
N LYS A 62 9.95 -9.57 12.14
CA LYS A 62 11.24 -8.91 12.43
C LYS A 62 11.48 -7.70 11.51
N LYS A 63 12.32 -7.87 10.48
CA LYS A 63 12.66 -6.82 9.51
C LYS A 63 11.92 -6.99 8.19
N PHE A 64 11.18 -8.08 8.01
CA PHE A 64 10.45 -8.38 6.80
C PHE A 64 9.02 -7.87 6.93
N ARG A 65 8.50 -7.22 5.90
CA ARG A 65 7.11 -6.78 5.79
C ARG A 65 6.49 -7.41 4.56
N PHE A 66 5.30 -7.95 4.74
CA PHE A 66 4.44 -8.41 3.66
C PHE A 66 3.11 -7.68 3.76
N ALA A 67 2.63 -7.09 2.66
CA ALA A 67 1.35 -6.42 2.61
C ALA A 67 0.57 -6.78 1.35
N ILE A 68 -0.75 -6.78 1.51
CA ILE A 68 -1.72 -6.77 0.42
C ILE A 68 -2.32 -5.37 0.42
N GLU A 69 -2.37 -4.75 -0.76
CA GLU A 69 -2.84 -3.39 -0.93
C GLU A 69 -4.02 -3.37 -1.92
N TYR A 70 -5.02 -2.55 -1.64
CA TYR A 70 -6.13 -2.27 -2.52
C TYR A 70 -6.15 -0.79 -2.85
N ASN A 71 -5.83 -0.50 -4.12
CA ASN A 71 -5.74 0.84 -4.65
C ASN A 71 -7.13 1.30 -5.07
N LEU A 72 -7.57 2.42 -4.54
CA LEU A 72 -8.84 3.07 -4.81
C LEU A 72 -8.54 4.38 -5.55
N ILE A 73 -8.44 4.27 -6.88
CA ILE A 73 -8.18 5.41 -7.77
C ILE A 73 -9.47 5.70 -8.55
N PRO A 74 -9.95 6.96 -8.57
CA PRO A 74 -11.17 7.31 -9.30
C PRO A 74 -11.10 6.91 -10.78
N LYS A 75 -12.28 6.61 -11.34
CA LYS A 75 -12.44 6.26 -12.75
C LYS A 75 -11.94 7.37 -13.67
N THR A 76 -11.50 6.97 -14.86
CA THR A 76 -11.04 7.89 -15.90
C THR A 76 -11.93 7.76 -17.13
N ILE A 77 -12.23 8.87 -17.78
CA ILE A 77 -12.92 8.86 -19.06
C ILE A 77 -11.91 8.51 -20.15
N VAL A 78 -12.21 7.47 -20.91
CA VAL A 78 -11.46 7.11 -22.11
C VAL A 78 -12.08 7.90 -23.27
N THR A 79 -11.26 8.69 -23.94
CA THR A 79 -11.68 9.51 -25.09
C THR A 79 -11.00 9.01 -26.36
N ASP A 80 -11.67 9.15 -27.50
CA ASP A 80 -11.08 8.91 -28.83
C ASP A 80 -10.25 10.12 -29.29
N ILE A 81 -9.51 10.00 -30.41
CA ILE A 81 -8.74 11.08 -31.05
C ILE A 81 -9.57 12.33 -31.35
N ASN A 82 -10.89 12.15 -31.51
CA ASN A 82 -11.87 13.23 -31.73
C ASN A 82 -12.50 13.75 -30.41
N GLN A 83 -11.91 13.43 -29.25
CA GLN A 83 -12.40 13.75 -27.90
C GLN A 83 -13.80 13.22 -27.55
N HIS A 84 -14.31 12.27 -28.33
CA HIS A 84 -15.57 11.61 -28.03
C HIS A 84 -15.39 10.61 -26.87
N SER A 85 -16.32 10.61 -25.91
CA SER A 85 -16.28 9.71 -24.74
C SER A 85 -16.59 8.27 -25.16
N LEU A 86 -15.62 7.37 -25.02
CA LEU A 86 -15.77 5.94 -25.29
C LEU A 86 -16.23 5.15 -24.05
N GLY A 87 -16.13 5.74 -22.85
CA GLY A 87 -16.60 5.14 -21.60
C GLY A 87 -15.74 5.48 -20.38
N LEU A 88 -16.05 4.83 -19.26
CA LEU A 88 -15.31 4.95 -17.99
C LEU A 88 -14.46 3.71 -17.74
N THR A 89 -13.15 3.89 -17.53
CA THR A 89 -12.25 2.82 -17.08
C THR A 89 -12.07 2.85 -15.57
N ASN A 90 -12.00 1.67 -14.95
CA ASN A 90 -11.79 1.50 -13.52
C ASN A 90 -10.29 1.35 -13.22
N ASN A 91 -9.79 2.14 -12.28
CA ASN A 91 -8.36 2.17 -11.90
C ASN A 91 -8.10 1.53 -10.53
N CYS A 92 -9.08 0.82 -9.98
CA CYS A 92 -8.89 0.11 -8.72
C CYS A 92 -8.22 -1.25 -8.98
N PHE A 93 -7.19 -1.58 -8.20
CA PHE A 93 -6.45 -2.83 -8.35
C PHE A 93 -5.91 -3.35 -7.02
N PHE A 94 -5.69 -4.67 -6.97
CA PHE A 94 -4.97 -5.31 -5.89
C PHE A 94 -3.49 -5.36 -6.19
N ASP A 95 -2.68 -5.14 -5.16
CA ASP A 95 -1.23 -5.19 -5.21
C ASP A 95 -0.70 -5.99 -4.02
N VAL A 96 0.51 -6.52 -4.17
CA VAL A 96 1.22 -7.26 -3.14
C VAL A 96 2.60 -6.66 -3.00
N SER A 97 2.92 -6.18 -1.79
CA SER A 97 4.21 -5.56 -1.50
C SER A 97 5.03 -6.38 -0.52
N LEU A 98 6.33 -6.46 -0.82
CA LEU A 98 7.36 -7.10 -0.01
C LEU A 98 8.39 -6.04 0.36
N GLY A 99 8.61 -5.86 1.66
CA GLY A 99 9.49 -4.84 2.21
C GLY A 99 10.49 -5.40 3.20
N PHE A 100 11.60 -4.70 3.37
CA PHE A 100 12.55 -4.98 4.43
C PHE A 100 13.06 -3.69 5.08
N TYR A 101 13.24 -3.71 6.39
CA TYR A 101 13.77 -2.59 7.15
C TYR A 101 15.31 -2.67 7.24
N LEU A 102 15.98 -1.69 6.63
CA LEU A 102 17.44 -1.50 6.73
C LEU A 102 17.75 -0.59 7.93
N GLY A 103 18.30 -1.17 9.00
CA GLY A 103 18.65 -0.44 10.22
C GLY A 103 18.76 -1.33 11.45
N GLY A 104 19.52 -0.89 12.45
CA GLY A 104 19.78 -1.59 13.72
C GLY A 104 19.06 -1.01 14.93
N GLY A 105 18.06 -0.14 14.73
CA GLY A 105 17.21 0.35 15.83
C GLY A 105 16.58 -0.83 16.57
N LYS A 106 16.64 -0.80 17.91
CA LYS A 106 16.20 -1.88 18.81
C LYS A 106 14.73 -2.27 18.54
N TRP A 107 14.50 -3.16 17.60
CA TRP A 107 13.23 -3.85 17.44
C TRP A 107 13.17 -4.92 18.55
N ASN A 108 12.18 -4.80 19.45
CA ASN A 108 11.95 -5.69 20.59
C ASN A 108 13.00 -5.61 21.72
N LYS A 109 12.82 -4.69 22.67
CA LYS A 109 13.27 -4.95 24.04
C LYS A 109 12.51 -6.17 24.54
N ARG A 110 13.15 -7.32 24.78
CA ARG A 110 12.46 -8.46 25.40
C ARG A 110 12.05 -8.06 26.82
N ALA A 111 10.76 -7.86 27.11
CA ALA A 111 10.34 -7.92 28.51
C ALA A 111 10.40 -9.37 28.96
N HIS A 112 11.29 -9.63 29.91
CA HIS A 112 11.27 -10.88 30.65
C HIS A 112 10.16 -10.78 31.69
N TYR A 113 9.14 -11.63 31.56
CA TYR A 113 8.19 -11.84 32.64
C TYR A 113 8.92 -12.56 33.77
N TYR A 114 8.94 -11.95 34.94
CA TYR A 114 9.45 -12.56 36.16
C TYR A 114 8.27 -12.74 37.13
N ILE A 115 8.19 -13.91 37.74
CA ILE A 115 7.23 -14.17 38.82
C ILE A 115 7.88 -13.68 40.10
N ASN A 116 7.30 -12.64 40.70
CA ASN A 116 7.80 -12.11 41.97
C ASN A 116 7.59 -13.15 43.08
N PRO A 117 8.65 -13.71 43.69
CA PRO A 117 8.54 -14.82 44.64
C PRO A 117 7.88 -14.41 45.96
N LYS A 118 7.75 -13.11 46.24
CA LYS A 118 7.11 -12.60 47.46
C LYS A 118 5.61 -12.37 47.28
N THR A 119 5.16 -12.09 46.07
CA THR A 119 3.76 -11.69 45.79
C THR A 119 3.04 -12.67 44.88
N ASN A 120 3.77 -13.61 44.26
CA ASN A 120 3.31 -14.57 43.26
C ASN A 120 2.56 -13.91 42.08
N LYS A 121 2.86 -12.63 41.82
CA LYS A 121 2.29 -11.85 40.72
C LYS A 121 3.30 -11.77 39.57
N GLN A 122 2.77 -11.76 38.34
CA GLN A 122 3.58 -11.53 37.15
C GLN A 122 3.88 -10.04 37.04
N GLU A 123 5.17 -9.69 37.00
CA GLU A 123 5.61 -8.30 36.85
C GLU A 123 6.50 -8.17 35.60
N ILE A 124 6.37 -7.04 34.90
CA ILE A 124 7.11 -6.73 33.68
C ILE A 124 8.33 -5.88 34.05
N ARG A 125 9.55 -6.39 33.79
CA ARG A 125 10.78 -5.59 33.86
C ARG A 125 11.30 -5.33 32.45
N VAL A 126 11.44 -4.04 32.11
CA VAL A 126 12.05 -3.59 30.87
C VAL A 126 13.53 -3.30 31.17
N LEU A 127 14.45 -4.12 30.63
CA LEU A 127 15.89 -3.84 30.62
C LEU A 127 16.25 -2.87 29.49
#